data_AF-A9DKM8-F1
#
_entry.id   AF-A9DKM8-F1
#
_cell.length_a   1.000
_cell.length_b   1.000
_cell.length_c   1.000
_cell.angle_alpha   90.00
_cell.angle_beta   90.00
_cell.angle_gamma   90.00
#
_symmetry.space_group_name_H-M   'P 1'
#
loop_
_entity.id
_entity.type
_entity.pdbx_description
1 polymer ?
#
loop_
_entity_poly.entity_id
_entity_poly.type
_entity_poly.pdbx_seq_one_letter_code
_entity_poly.pdbx_strand_id
1 'polypeptide(L)'
;MLSSTFQKLSKSSEKKLLFLAITTFMLAGSCMLYFDRFLKTDFAPNKIISFELSSTLKCSQDILMSWQKKEGALQAAEWSLWFDYIFIITYVMFLSLLIHLVRKHVADNSTALAYRLGTVLIGMTMFAGFLDMVENFALLQLFYGDLQKHWTLLAFATASIKFMHIGLGLLYVVIGFGVILLKKIK
;
A
#
# COMPACT_ATOMS: atom_id res chain seq x y z
N MET A 1 21.77 10.99 -14.23
CA MET A 1 21.07 9.74 -14.62
C MET A 1 20.12 9.38 -13.50
N LEU A 2 18.84 9.10 -13.77
CA LEU A 2 17.90 8.65 -12.74
C LEU A 2 18.37 7.30 -12.19
N SER A 3 18.98 7.31 -11.00
CA SER A 3 19.42 6.11 -10.31
C SER A 3 18.40 5.75 -9.24
N SER A 4 17.98 4.49 -9.18
CA SER A 4 17.15 4.03 -8.07
C SER A 4 17.97 3.79 -6.81
N THR A 5 17.33 3.89 -5.66
CA THR A 5 17.85 3.51 -4.34
C THR A 5 18.54 2.14 -4.31
N PHE A 6 18.03 1.15 -5.05
CA PHE A 6 18.56 -0.22 -5.04
C PHE A 6 19.70 -0.49 -6.04
N GLN A 7 20.13 0.49 -6.83
CA GLN A 7 21.07 0.24 -7.95
C GLN A 7 22.45 -0.23 -7.51
N LYS A 8 22.85 0.07 -6.26
CA LYS A 8 24.15 -0.33 -5.69
C LYS A 8 24.14 -1.73 -5.07
N LEU A 9 23.01 -2.44 -5.06
CA LEU A 9 22.92 -3.75 -4.43
C LEU A 9 23.63 -4.83 -5.27
N SER A 10 24.33 -5.73 -4.60
CA SER A 10 24.84 -6.96 -5.22
C SER A 10 23.69 -7.92 -5.54
N LYS A 11 23.84 -8.81 -6.52
CA LYS A 11 22.81 -9.83 -6.85
C LYS A 11 22.44 -10.71 -5.64
N SER A 12 23.39 -11.00 -4.75
CA SER A 12 23.15 -11.77 -3.53
C SER A 12 22.32 -10.97 -2.53
N SER A 13 22.68 -9.70 -2.33
CA SER A 13 21.94 -8.76 -1.47
C SER A 13 20.52 -8.53 -1.98
N GLU A 14 20.32 -8.36 -3.29
CA GLU A 14 19.01 -8.22 -3.93
C GLU A 14 18.10 -9.42 -3.60
N LYS A 15 18.61 -10.65 -3.74
CA LYS A 15 17.84 -11.87 -3.42
C LYS A 15 17.47 -11.97 -1.94
N LYS A 16 18.44 -11.71 -1.05
CA LYS A 16 18.20 -11.74 0.41
C LYS A 16 17.17 -10.69 0.83
N LEU A 17 17.30 -9.47 0.29
CA LEU A 17 16.39 -8.37 0.60
C LEU A 17 14.99 -8.64 0.02
N LEU A 18 14.88 -9.19 -1.18
CA LEU A 18 13.60 -9.62 -1.75
C LEU A 18 12.95 -10.68 -0.88
N PHE A 19 13.69 -11.70 -0.47
CA PHE A 19 13.16 -12.74 0.41
C PHE A 19 12.64 -12.15 1.73
N LEU A 20 13.42 -11.29 2.37
CA LEU A 20 13.01 -10.58 3.59
C LEU A 20 11.76 -9.71 3.37
N ALA A 21 11.69 -8.99 2.25
CA ALA A 21 10.55 -8.14 1.93
C ALA A 21 9.28 -8.96 1.68
N ILE A 22 9.38 -10.10 0.97
CA ILE A 22 8.26 -11.01 0.76
C ILE A 22 7.78 -11.60 2.09
N THR A 23 8.70 -12.11 2.92
CA THR A 23 8.31 -12.76 4.18
C THR A 23 7.66 -11.78 5.14
N THR A 24 8.22 -10.58 5.30
CA THR A 24 7.65 -9.54 6.16
C THR A 24 6.32 -9.01 5.62
N PHE A 25 6.20 -8.79 4.31
CA PHE A 25 4.93 -8.40 3.67
C PHE A 25 3.83 -9.46 3.87
N MET A 26 4.16 -10.74 3.67
CA MET A 26 3.19 -11.84 3.85
C MET A 26 2.76 -11.99 5.32
N LEU A 27 3.70 -11.87 6.26
CA LEU A 27 3.38 -11.92 7.69
C LEU A 27 2.50 -10.72 8.10
N ALA A 28 2.91 -9.51 7.74
CA ALA A 28 2.16 -8.30 8.06
C ALA A 28 0.77 -8.29 7.40
N GLY A 29 0.68 -8.68 6.12
CA GLY A 29 -0.58 -8.83 5.41
C GLY A 29 -1.50 -9.88 6.04
N SER A 30 -0.94 -10.98 6.57
CA SER A 30 -1.74 -11.98 7.29
C SER A 30 -2.34 -11.43 8.59
N CYS A 31 -1.58 -10.62 9.34
CA CYS A 31 -2.08 -9.91 10.52
C CYS A 31 -3.19 -8.92 10.14
N MET A 32 -2.97 -8.10 9.09
CA MET A 32 -3.98 -7.16 8.60
C MET A 32 -5.27 -7.89 8.20
N LEU A 33 -5.16 -8.97 7.43
CA LEU A 33 -6.30 -9.80 7.04
C LEU A 33 -7.03 -10.45 8.22
N TYR A 34 -6.34 -10.70 9.33
CA TYR A 34 -6.97 -11.20 10.55
C TYR A 34 -7.84 -10.13 11.20
N PHE A 35 -7.34 -8.90 11.39
CA PHE A 35 -8.12 -7.79 11.93
C PHE A 35 -9.32 -7.45 11.05
N ASP A 36 -9.10 -7.42 9.74
CA ASP A 36 -10.09 -7.08 8.72
C ASP A 36 -11.36 -7.95 8.75
N ARG A 37 -11.26 -9.20 9.22
CA ARG A 37 -12.41 -10.13 9.32
C ARG A 37 -13.51 -9.58 10.23
N PHE A 38 -13.14 -8.83 11.26
CA PHE A 38 -14.07 -8.25 12.22
C PHE A 38 -14.74 -6.98 11.68
N LEU A 39 -14.16 -6.31 10.68
CA LEU A 39 -14.57 -4.97 10.25
C LEU A 39 -15.67 -4.95 9.18
N LYS A 40 -16.01 -6.10 8.60
CA LYS A 40 -17.08 -6.15 7.58
C LYS A 40 -18.45 -5.88 8.21
N THR A 41 -19.12 -4.83 7.76
CA THR A 41 -20.50 -4.43 8.10
C THR A 41 -21.21 -3.88 6.86
N ASP A 42 -22.50 -3.59 6.96
CA ASP A 42 -23.25 -2.97 5.84
C ASP A 42 -22.73 -1.55 5.52
N PHE A 43 -22.22 -0.83 6.52
CA PHE A 43 -21.60 0.49 6.35
C PHE A 43 -20.13 0.41 5.92
N ALA A 44 -19.46 -0.71 6.19
CA ALA A 44 -18.07 -0.96 5.82
C ALA A 44 -17.93 -2.27 5.01
N PRO A 45 -18.48 -2.36 3.79
CA PRO A 45 -18.45 -3.59 2.99
C PRO A 45 -17.03 -3.99 2.58
N ASN A 46 -16.16 -3.01 2.42
CA ASN A 46 -14.74 -3.17 2.10
C ASN A 46 -13.85 -3.07 3.35
N LYS A 47 -14.42 -3.28 4.55
CA LYS A 47 -13.67 -3.30 5.82
C LYS A 47 -12.96 -1.95 6.04
N ILE A 48 -11.69 -1.94 6.47
CA ILE A 48 -10.94 -0.71 6.76
C ILE A 48 -10.89 0.25 5.55
N ILE A 49 -10.82 -0.26 4.32
CA ILE A 49 -10.80 0.54 3.08
C ILE A 49 -12.06 1.40 2.94
N SER A 50 -13.21 0.95 3.47
CA SER A 50 -14.44 1.76 3.47
C SER A 50 -14.28 3.03 4.30
N PHE A 51 -13.48 2.97 5.36
CA PHE A 51 -13.18 4.09 6.24
C PHE A 51 -12.16 5.04 5.59
N GLU A 52 -11.10 4.49 5.00
CA GLU A 52 -10.10 5.24 4.21
C GLU A 52 -10.75 6.06 3.07
N LEU A 53 -11.72 5.45 2.38
CA LEU A 53 -12.42 6.05 1.24
C LEU A 53 -13.75 6.72 1.61
N SER A 54 -13.96 7.01 2.89
CA SER A 54 -15.14 7.76 3.34
C SER A 54 -15.00 9.25 2.98
N SER A 55 -15.78 9.74 2.01
CA SER A 55 -15.67 11.12 1.51
C SER A 55 -16.42 12.16 2.37
N THR A 56 -17.20 11.71 3.34
CA THR A 56 -17.99 12.58 4.23
C THR A 56 -17.88 12.16 5.68
N LEU A 57 -17.84 13.14 6.59
CA LEU A 57 -17.77 12.90 8.03
C LEU A 57 -18.91 11.98 8.50
N LYS A 58 -20.11 12.15 7.94
CA LYS A 58 -21.27 11.32 8.26
C LYS A 58 -21.02 9.84 7.94
N CYS A 59 -20.45 9.55 6.76
CA CYS A 59 -20.08 8.18 6.38
C CYS A 59 -19.03 7.60 7.33
N SER A 60 -17.99 8.37 7.68
CA SER A 60 -16.98 7.95 8.66
C SER A 60 -17.60 7.61 10.02
N GLN A 61 -18.53 8.45 10.50
CA GLN A 61 -19.25 8.23 11.75
C GLN A 61 -20.15 6.98 11.70
N ASP A 62 -20.87 6.77 10.59
CA ASP A 62 -21.74 5.61 10.42
C ASP A 62 -20.93 4.30 10.42
N ILE A 63 -19.73 4.31 9.82
CA ILE A 63 -18.78 3.19 9.90
C ILE A 63 -18.34 2.93 11.35
N LEU A 64 -17.86 3.95 12.05
CA LEU A 64 -17.39 3.82 13.44
C LEU A 64 -18.51 3.32 14.37
N MET A 65 -19.72 3.87 14.24
CA MET A 65 -20.89 3.41 14.98
C MET A 65 -21.25 1.95 14.65
N SER A 66 -21.07 1.51 13.41
CA SER A 66 -21.30 0.11 13.03
C SER A 66 -20.29 -0.84 13.69
N TRP A 67 -19.03 -0.42 13.83
CA TRP A 67 -18.00 -1.20 14.52
C TRP A 67 -18.17 -1.20 16.04
N GLN A 68 -18.66 -0.11 16.62
CA GLN A 68 -18.99 -0.07 18.04
C GLN A 68 -20.10 -1.07 18.42
N LYS A 69 -21.04 -1.32 17.51
CA LYS A 69 -22.15 -2.28 17.72
C LYS A 69 -21.75 -3.74 17.51
N LYS A 70 -20.57 -4.01 16.92
CA LYS A 70 -20.11 -5.34 16.58
C LYS A 70 -18.99 -5.76 17.51
N GLU A 71 -19.19 -6.88 18.21
CA GLU A 71 -18.21 -7.41 19.16
C GLU A 71 -16.84 -7.62 18.50
N GLY A 72 -15.79 -7.11 19.16
CA GLY A 72 -14.41 -7.20 18.70
C GLY A 72 -14.04 -6.29 17.53
N ALA A 73 -14.99 -5.66 16.83
CA ALA A 73 -14.69 -4.85 15.65
C ALA A 73 -13.95 -3.55 15.99
N LEU A 74 -14.31 -2.87 17.09
CA LEU A 74 -13.63 -1.65 17.50
C LEU A 74 -12.17 -1.89 17.88
N GLN A 75 -11.91 -2.95 18.65
CA GLN A 75 -10.53 -3.36 19.00
C GLN A 75 -9.75 -3.80 17.76
N ALA A 76 -10.38 -4.55 16.85
CA ALA A 76 -9.74 -4.93 15.58
C ALA A 76 -9.41 -3.71 14.71
N ALA A 77 -10.28 -2.68 14.68
CA ALA A 77 -10.03 -1.45 13.94
C ALA A 77 -8.84 -0.68 14.53
N GLU A 78 -8.76 -0.56 15.86
CA GLU A 78 -7.62 0.06 16.54
C GLU A 78 -6.30 -0.64 16.20
N TRP A 79 -6.25 -1.98 16.33
CA TRP A 79 -5.07 -2.75 15.98
C TRP A 79 -4.75 -2.69 14.51
N SER A 80 -5.76 -2.69 13.63
CA SER A 80 -5.56 -2.53 12.19
C SER A 80 -4.87 -1.20 11.88
N LEU A 81 -5.36 -0.08 12.44
CA LEU A 81 -4.77 1.25 12.20
C LEU A 81 -3.33 1.32 12.72
N TRP A 82 -3.04 0.88 13.95
CA TRP A 82 -1.67 0.93 14.46
C TRP A 82 -0.72 -0.02 13.73
N PHE A 83 -1.18 -1.24 13.42
CA PHE A 83 -0.37 -2.22 12.72
C PHE A 83 -0.13 -1.85 11.26
N ASP A 84 -1.00 -1.01 10.68
CA ASP A 84 -0.85 -0.55 9.30
C ASP A 84 0.46 0.22 9.09
N TYR A 85 1.01 0.93 10.09
CA TYR A 85 2.34 1.53 9.98
C TYR A 85 3.45 0.51 9.69
N ILE A 86 3.35 -0.70 10.24
CA ILE A 86 4.28 -1.80 9.95
C ILE A 86 4.00 -2.31 8.54
N PHE A 87 2.72 -2.50 8.19
CA PHE A 87 2.32 -2.95 6.86
C PHE A 87 2.83 -2.00 5.76
N ILE A 88 2.73 -0.68 5.96
CA ILE A 88 3.23 0.37 5.08
C ILE A 88 4.71 0.14 4.74
N ILE A 89 5.55 -0.01 5.76
CA ILE A 89 6.99 -0.23 5.55
C ILE A 89 7.21 -1.51 4.72
N THR A 90 6.49 -2.58 5.04
CA THR A 90 6.68 -3.87 4.36
C THR A 90 6.22 -3.85 2.91
N TYR A 91 5.03 -3.30 2.59
CA TYR A 91 4.52 -3.30 1.23
C TYR A 91 5.29 -2.30 0.35
N VAL A 92 5.67 -1.14 0.88
CA VAL A 92 6.45 -0.14 0.13
C VAL A 92 7.79 -0.72 -0.26
N MET A 93 8.48 -1.39 0.68
CA MET A 93 9.73 -2.08 0.40
C MET A 93 9.55 -3.20 -0.62
N PHE A 94 8.54 -4.05 -0.43
CA PHE A 94 8.27 -5.17 -1.33
C PHE A 94 7.96 -4.71 -2.76
N LEU A 95 7.02 -3.78 -2.94
CA LEU A 95 6.60 -3.29 -4.25
C LEU A 95 7.74 -2.54 -4.95
N SER A 96 8.48 -1.70 -4.22
CA SER A 96 9.63 -0.97 -4.78
C SER A 96 10.74 -1.91 -5.28
N LEU A 97 11.02 -2.99 -4.54
CA LEU A 97 11.97 -4.02 -4.96
C LEU A 97 11.44 -4.80 -6.18
N LEU A 98 10.16 -5.11 -6.20
CA LEU A 98 9.53 -5.82 -7.31
C LEU A 98 9.62 -5.01 -8.61
N ILE A 99 9.27 -3.72 -8.56
CA ILE A 99 9.43 -2.79 -9.69
C ILE A 99 10.91 -2.70 -10.10
N HIS A 100 11.83 -2.63 -9.14
CA HIS A 100 13.27 -2.59 -9.40
C HIS A 100 13.77 -3.84 -10.15
N LEU A 101 13.27 -5.02 -9.80
CA LEU A 101 13.64 -6.26 -10.45
C LEU A 101 13.01 -6.36 -11.83
N VAL A 102 11.71 -6.08 -11.95
CA VAL A 102 10.99 -6.13 -13.22
C VAL A 102 11.65 -5.23 -14.26
N ARG A 103 11.95 -3.98 -13.91
CA ARG A 103 12.57 -3.04 -14.86
C ARG A 103 13.96 -3.50 -15.35
N LYS A 104 14.75 -4.19 -14.51
CA LYS A 104 16.08 -4.72 -14.89
C LYS A 104 15.98 -5.87 -15.91
N HIS A 105 14.86 -6.60 -15.91
CA HIS A 105 14.66 -7.74 -16.82
C HIS A 105 13.87 -7.35 -18.08
N VAL A 106 12.98 -6.35 -17.99
CA VAL A 106 12.19 -5.87 -19.12
C VAL A 106 13.02 -4.99 -20.05
N ALA A 107 13.80 -4.07 -19.49
CA ALA A 107 14.53 -3.08 -20.27
C ALA A 107 15.93 -3.57 -20.67
N ASP A 108 16.25 -3.41 -21.95
CA ASP A 108 17.56 -3.85 -22.49
C ASP A 108 18.70 -2.90 -22.08
N ASN A 109 18.38 -1.64 -21.78
CA ASN A 109 19.33 -0.63 -21.30
C ASN A 109 18.65 0.40 -20.39
N SER A 110 19.45 1.27 -19.78
CA SER A 110 18.98 2.31 -18.85
C SER A 110 18.28 3.49 -19.52
N THR A 111 18.37 3.63 -20.84
CA THR A 111 17.72 4.70 -21.61
C THR A 111 16.32 4.33 -22.07
N ALA A 112 16.00 3.02 -22.12
CA ALA A 112 14.69 2.51 -22.47
C ALA A 112 13.59 3.10 -21.58
N LEU A 113 12.44 3.40 -22.20
CA LEU A 113 11.29 3.99 -21.52
C LEU A 113 10.85 3.16 -20.31
N ALA A 114 10.80 1.83 -20.46
CA ALA A 114 10.44 0.91 -19.38
C ALA A 114 11.35 1.06 -18.15
N TYR A 115 12.65 1.29 -18.33
CA TYR A 115 13.60 1.48 -17.23
C TYR A 115 13.34 2.79 -16.47
N ARG A 116 13.12 3.88 -17.22
CA ARG A 116 12.85 5.21 -16.65
C ARG A 116 11.52 5.23 -15.91
N LEU A 117 10.47 4.68 -16.52
CA LEU A 117 9.16 4.53 -15.89
C LEU A 117 9.26 3.74 -14.58
N GLY A 118 9.93 2.58 -14.59
CA GLY A 118 10.14 1.81 -13.36
C GLY A 118 10.92 2.58 -12.29
N THR A 119 11.83 3.48 -12.67
CA THR A 119 12.54 4.34 -11.70
C THR A 119 11.63 5.38 -11.06
N VAL A 120 10.78 6.03 -11.87
CA VAL A 120 9.78 6.98 -11.38
C VAL A 120 8.76 6.27 -10.47
N LEU A 121 8.30 5.08 -10.87
CA LEU A 121 7.32 4.30 -10.11
C LEU A 121 7.83 3.84 -8.74
N ILE A 122 9.14 3.58 -8.59
CA ILE A 122 9.74 3.35 -7.27
C ILE A 122 9.57 4.59 -6.39
N GLY A 123 9.90 5.78 -6.91
CA GLY A 123 9.71 7.04 -6.18
C GLY A 123 8.24 7.30 -5.83
N MET A 124 7.33 7.05 -6.77
CA MET A 124 5.88 7.13 -6.56
C MET A 124 5.38 6.16 -5.49
N THR A 125 5.95 4.95 -5.41
CA THR A 125 5.61 3.96 -4.38
C THR A 125 6.06 4.42 -2.99
N MET A 126 7.26 4.99 -2.88
CA MET A 126 7.74 5.56 -1.62
C MET A 126 6.89 6.76 -1.18
N PHE A 127 6.49 7.60 -2.13
CA PHE A 127 5.58 8.72 -1.86
C PHE A 127 4.18 8.24 -1.44
N ALA A 128 3.67 7.17 -2.06
CA ALA A 128 2.41 6.54 -1.67
C ALA A 128 2.46 6.06 -0.21
N GLY A 129 3.57 5.45 0.22
CA GLY A 129 3.77 5.07 1.62
C GLY A 129 3.72 6.25 2.59
N PHE A 130 4.28 7.40 2.21
CA PHE A 130 4.16 8.62 3.01
C PHE A 130 2.70 9.12 3.08
N LEU A 131 1.99 9.12 1.96
CA LEU A 131 0.56 9.48 1.94
C LEU A 131 -0.26 8.53 2.82
N ASP A 132 0.08 7.25 2.83
CA ASP A 132 -0.53 6.22 3.68
C ASP A 132 -0.35 6.53 5.18
N MET A 133 0.84 6.97 5.59
CA MET A 133 1.07 7.40 6.97
C MET A 133 0.22 8.62 7.35
N VAL A 134 0.06 9.59 6.45
CA VAL A 134 -0.78 10.78 6.67
C VAL A 134 -2.26 10.41 6.74
N GLU A 135 -2.68 9.50 5.87
CA GLU A 135 -4.01 8.92 5.83
C GLU A 135 -4.37 8.24 7.14
N ASN A 136 -3.53 7.30 7.56
CA ASN A 136 -3.71 6.52 8.78
C ASN A 136 -3.66 7.41 10.05
N PHE A 137 -2.84 8.46 10.05
CA PHE A 137 -2.88 9.48 11.10
C PHE A 137 -4.25 10.17 11.19
N ALA A 138 -4.81 10.60 10.07
CA ALA A 138 -6.12 11.25 10.04
C ALA A 138 -7.25 10.29 10.46
N LEU A 139 -7.18 9.01 10.07
CA LEU A 139 -8.10 7.98 10.54
C LEU A 139 -8.01 7.74 12.05
N LEU A 140 -6.81 7.75 12.63
CA LEU A 140 -6.62 7.63 14.08
C LEU A 140 -7.26 8.81 14.84
N GLN A 141 -7.18 10.04 14.31
CA GLN A 141 -7.88 11.19 14.91
C GLN A 141 -9.39 10.97 14.94
N LEU A 142 -9.97 10.55 13.80
CA LEU A 142 -11.40 10.21 13.72
C LEU A 142 -11.77 9.07 14.66
N PHE A 143 -10.95 8.01 14.72
CA PHE A 143 -11.17 6.82 15.52
C PHE A 143 -11.21 7.13 17.02
N TYR A 144 -10.29 7.96 17.51
CA TYR A 144 -10.25 8.39 18.91
C TYR A 144 -11.23 9.53 19.25
N GLY A 145 -12.11 9.90 18.31
CA GLY A 145 -13.26 10.76 18.57
C GLY A 145 -13.11 12.22 18.14
N ASP A 146 -12.01 12.62 17.49
CA ASP A 146 -11.89 13.93 16.85
C ASP A 146 -12.67 13.96 15.54
N LEU A 147 -14.00 13.98 15.63
CA LEU A 147 -14.95 13.84 14.52
C LEU A 147 -15.07 15.14 13.71
N GLN A 148 -13.96 15.59 13.13
CA GLN A 148 -13.90 16.79 12.30
C GLN A 148 -13.81 16.46 10.81
N LYS A 149 -14.49 17.26 10.00
CA LYS A 149 -14.56 17.08 8.54
C LYS A 149 -13.18 17.09 7.86
N HIS A 150 -12.22 17.85 8.42
CA HIS A 150 -10.91 17.98 7.81
C HIS A 150 -10.09 16.69 7.87
N TRP A 151 -10.23 15.89 8.95
CA TRP A 151 -9.58 14.57 9.04
C TRP A 151 -10.14 13.60 8.01
N THR A 152 -11.47 13.57 7.85
CA THR A 152 -12.11 12.74 6.81
C THR A 152 -11.64 13.12 5.42
N LEU A 153 -11.60 14.42 5.10
CA LEU A 153 -11.17 14.87 3.79
C LEU A 153 -9.68 14.58 3.54
N LEU A 154 -8.84 14.75 4.57
CA LEU A 154 -7.42 14.45 4.50
C LEU A 154 -7.20 12.96 4.21
N ALA A 155 -7.82 12.07 5.00
CA ALA A 155 -7.75 10.62 4.80
C ALA A 155 -8.24 10.23 3.39
N PHE A 156 -9.42 10.71 2.98
CA PHE A 156 -9.96 10.41 1.65
C PHE A 156 -9.04 10.83 0.51
N ALA A 157 -8.48 12.04 0.59
CA ALA A 157 -7.61 12.58 -0.45
C ALA A 157 -6.29 11.81 -0.53
N THR A 158 -5.63 11.57 0.61
CA THR A 158 -4.37 10.81 0.64
C THR A 158 -4.59 9.36 0.27
N ALA A 159 -5.68 8.71 0.71
CA ALA A 159 -6.08 7.37 0.29
C ALA A 159 -6.31 7.26 -1.22
N SER A 160 -7.04 8.22 -1.80
CA SER A 160 -7.31 8.20 -3.24
C SER A 160 -6.02 8.31 -4.06
N ILE A 161 -5.11 9.21 -3.66
CA ILE A 161 -3.83 9.41 -4.34
C ILE A 161 -2.91 8.20 -4.12
N LYS A 162 -2.83 7.63 -2.90
CA LYS A 162 -1.97 6.47 -2.59
C LYS A 162 -2.39 5.25 -3.43
N PHE A 163 -3.70 4.95 -3.48
CA PHE A 163 -4.20 3.81 -4.26
C PHE A 163 -3.93 3.96 -5.76
N MET A 164 -4.03 5.18 -6.30
CA MET A 164 -3.65 5.43 -7.69
C MET A 164 -2.17 5.13 -7.95
N HIS A 165 -1.27 5.59 -7.08
CA HIS A 165 0.18 5.35 -7.21
C HIS A 165 0.53 3.87 -7.09
N ILE A 166 -0.03 3.18 -6.09
CA ILE A 166 0.15 1.74 -5.89
C ILE A 166 -0.39 0.97 -7.09
N GLY A 167 -1.56 1.33 -7.60
CA GLY A 167 -2.18 0.71 -8.79
C GLY A 167 -1.30 0.82 -10.04
N LEU A 168 -0.69 1.97 -10.29
CA LEU A 168 0.26 2.16 -11.39
C LEU A 168 1.52 1.29 -11.23
N GLY A 169 2.05 1.19 -10.00
CA GLY A 169 3.19 0.31 -9.70
C GLY A 169 2.88 -1.17 -9.93
N LEU A 170 1.71 -1.62 -9.48
CA LEU A 170 1.24 -3.00 -9.70
C LEU A 170 1.01 -3.28 -11.18
N LEU A 171 0.39 -2.37 -11.93
CA LEU A 171 0.17 -2.52 -13.36
C LEU A 171 1.49 -2.68 -14.12
N TYR A 172 2.49 -1.85 -13.80
CA TYR A 172 3.83 -1.97 -14.38
C TYR A 172 4.46 -3.35 -14.11
N VAL A 173 4.34 -3.84 -12.88
CA VAL A 173 4.85 -5.17 -12.51
C VAL A 173 4.18 -6.28 -13.31
N VAL A 174 2.84 -6.27 -13.41
CA VAL A 174 2.06 -7.27 -14.14
C VAL A 174 2.42 -7.28 -15.62
N ILE A 175 2.42 -6.11 -16.27
CA ILE A 175 2.81 -5.97 -17.69
C ILE A 175 4.25 -6.46 -17.88
N GLY A 176 5.17 -6.04 -17.00
CA GLY A 176 6.57 -6.41 -17.09
C GLY A 176 6.80 -7.91 -16.94
N PHE A 177 6.08 -8.59 -16.05
CA PHE A 177 6.12 -10.05 -15.97
C PHE A 177 5.62 -10.71 -17.25
N GLY A 178 4.54 -10.21 -17.85
CA GLY A 178 4.06 -10.68 -19.16
C GLY A 178 5.13 -10.57 -20.25
N VAL A 179 5.82 -9.42 -20.33
CA VAL A 179 6.93 -9.22 -21.28
C VAL A 179 8.08 -10.18 -21.01
N ILE A 180 8.47 -10.40 -19.75
CA ILE A 180 9.55 -11.33 -19.39
C ILE A 180 9.19 -12.76 -19.79
N LEU A 181 7.95 -13.20 -19.58
CA LEU A 181 7.47 -14.53 -19.99
C LEU A 181 7.52 -14.69 -21.51
N LEU A 182 7.05 -13.70 -22.26
CA LEU A 182 7.11 -13.72 -23.73
C LEU A 182 8.55 -13.78 -24.27
N LYS A 183 9.51 -13.11 -23.62
CA LYS A 183 10.93 -13.18 -23.98
C LYS A 183 11.57 -14.56 -23.71
N LYS A 184 11.00 -15.38 -22.83
CA LYS A 184 11.52 -16.74 -22.50
C LYS A 184 10.96 -17.84 -23.40
N ILE A 185 9.81 -17.61 -24.02
CA ILE A 185 9.13 -18.57 -24.89
C ILE A 185 9.65 -18.47 -26.34
N LYS A 186 10.12 -17.28 -26.73
CA LYS A 186 10.85 -17.05 -27.98
C LYS A 186 12.31 -17.47 -27.83
#